data_AF-A0A2S9F2G5-F1
#
_entry.id   AF-A0A2S9F2G5-F1
#
_cell.length_a   1.000
_cell.length_b   1.000
_cell.length_c   1.000
_cell.angle_alpha   90.00
_cell.angle_beta   90.00
_cell.angle_gamma   90.00
#
_symmetry.space_group_name_H-M   'P 1'
#
loop_
_entity.id
_entity.type
_entity.pdbx_description
1 polymer ?
#
loop_
_entity_poly.entity_id
_entity_poly.type
_entity_poly.pdbx_seq_one_letter_code
_entity_poly.pdbx_strand_id
1 'polypeptide(L)'
;IESSAAARWQLLVSAWIDLHGRPSLIGSRGADGKPYAALSDSLFSTAAPLDRRLLLDTLDELPPGAGVDADSASAAMVWKRPRWSVRLQPEPIADMLTEAHVVGVLGRGAIATPIRRMLAGADDDAVIAAMDKILPAPIDHFLLQADLTVVVPGPLERALAEQLAAVATVESAGAAMVYRITEASVRRALDTGKTAGELHALFNRHSKTPVPQSLTYLIDDVARRHGQLRVGMAASFVRCEDPALLAQAVAAPATEAVELRQLAPTVAVSQAPIGEVLTALRAAGFAPAAEDTTGAIVDLRSRGARVPAPGRRRAYRPNPVPTDQTLAAIVAVLRKVASAPSSGMRLDPAVAISELQHAAHHKESVVIGYVDPAGVATQRVVAPINIRGGQLTAYDPASGRVREFAIHRVTSVVSAESG
;
A
#
# COMPACT_ATOMS: atom_id res chain seq x y z
N ILE A 1 -5.75 -5.38 23.83
CA ILE A 1 -6.88 -6.33 23.73
C ILE A 1 -6.89 -6.81 22.29
N GLU A 2 -6.73 -8.11 22.09
CA GLU A 2 -6.71 -8.68 20.74
C GLU A 2 -8.13 -8.68 20.16
N SER A 3 -8.30 -8.17 18.94
CA SER A 3 -9.60 -8.15 18.26
C SER A 3 -9.97 -9.55 17.77
N SER A 4 -11.24 -9.93 17.90
CA SER A 4 -11.76 -11.21 17.38
C SER A 4 -11.60 -11.30 15.85
N ALA A 5 -11.69 -12.52 15.31
CA ALA A 5 -11.68 -12.72 13.86
C ALA A 5 -12.80 -11.95 13.15
N ALA A 6 -14.01 -11.93 13.72
CA ALA A 6 -15.12 -11.13 13.19
C ALA A 6 -14.86 -9.62 13.24
N ALA A 7 -14.29 -9.10 14.33
CA ALA A 7 -13.95 -7.68 14.43
C ALA A 7 -12.90 -7.26 13.39
N ARG A 8 -11.86 -8.09 13.18
CA ARG A 8 -10.87 -7.84 12.13
C ARG A 8 -11.48 -7.92 10.72
N TRP A 9 -12.39 -8.87 10.51
CA TRP A 9 -13.12 -9.00 9.26
C TRP A 9 -14.01 -7.78 8.98
N GLN A 10 -14.74 -7.28 9.97
CA GLN A 10 -15.58 -6.08 9.82
C GLN A 10 -14.72 -4.90 9.39
N LEU A 11 -13.58 -4.68 10.04
CA LEU A 11 -12.65 -3.60 9.66
C LEU A 11 -12.14 -3.78 8.21
N LEU A 12 -11.78 -5.00 7.82
CA LEU A 12 -11.28 -5.30 6.48
C LEU A 12 -12.34 -5.08 5.40
N VAL A 13 -13.59 -5.49 5.65
CA VAL A 13 -14.71 -5.29 4.72
C VAL A 13 -15.09 -3.83 4.61
N SER A 14 -15.23 -3.12 5.74
CA SER A 14 -15.53 -1.68 5.75
C SER A 14 -14.45 -0.90 4.99
N ALA A 15 -13.18 -1.24 5.20
CA ALA A 15 -12.08 -0.64 4.45
C ALA A 15 -12.11 -0.98 2.95
N TRP A 16 -12.47 -2.22 2.56
CA TRP A 16 -12.58 -2.63 1.17
C TRP A 16 -13.72 -1.90 0.43
N ILE A 17 -14.87 -1.71 1.08
CA ILE A 17 -16.01 -0.98 0.51
C ILE A 17 -15.61 0.47 0.16
N ASP A 18 -14.82 1.10 1.02
CA ASP A 18 -14.36 2.49 0.82
C ASP A 18 -13.02 2.61 0.08
N LEU A 19 -12.41 1.49 -0.31
CA LEU A 19 -11.12 1.48 -0.97
C LEU A 19 -11.20 2.15 -2.35
N HIS A 20 -10.53 3.27 -2.56
CA HIS A 20 -10.42 3.87 -3.90
C HIS A 20 -9.55 3.07 -4.87
N GLY A 21 -8.76 2.12 -4.38
CA GLY A 21 -7.98 1.22 -5.23
C GLY A 21 -8.84 0.16 -5.94
N ARG A 22 -8.33 -0.32 -7.07
CA ARG A 22 -8.86 -1.48 -7.82
C ARG A 22 -7.88 -2.67 -7.79
N PRO A 23 -7.79 -3.41 -6.68
CA PRO A 23 -6.83 -4.52 -6.52
C PRO A 23 -6.86 -5.55 -7.64
N SER A 24 -8.04 -5.83 -8.25
CA SER A 24 -8.17 -6.79 -9.35
C SER A 24 -7.28 -6.49 -10.55
N LEU A 25 -6.91 -5.23 -10.78
CA LEU A 25 -6.08 -4.83 -11.90
C LEU A 25 -4.58 -5.13 -11.67
N ILE A 26 -4.16 -5.46 -10.44
CA ILE A 26 -2.74 -5.69 -10.14
C ILE A 26 -2.19 -6.81 -11.02
N GLY A 27 -1.10 -6.52 -11.73
CA GLY A 27 -0.46 -7.45 -12.66
C GLY A 27 -1.04 -7.44 -14.08
N SER A 28 -2.20 -6.82 -14.31
CA SER A 28 -2.70 -6.56 -15.67
C SER A 28 -2.04 -5.31 -16.27
N ARG A 29 -2.32 -5.03 -17.55
CA ARG A 29 -1.74 -3.90 -18.29
C ARG A 29 -2.80 -2.86 -18.63
N GLY A 30 -2.47 -1.59 -18.44
CA GLY A 30 -3.32 -0.46 -18.84
C GLY A 30 -3.31 -0.21 -20.35
N ALA A 31 -4.14 0.73 -20.79
CA ALA A 31 -4.22 1.15 -22.18
C ALA A 31 -2.91 1.71 -22.75
N ASP A 32 -2.01 2.20 -21.89
CA ASP A 32 -0.66 2.66 -22.25
C ASP A 32 0.38 1.52 -22.30
N GLY A 33 -0.07 0.26 -22.13
CA GLY A 33 0.75 -0.94 -22.13
C GLY A 33 1.57 -1.16 -20.86
N LYS A 34 1.48 -0.27 -19.87
CA LYS A 34 2.21 -0.38 -18.60
C LYS A 34 1.49 -1.29 -17.62
N PRO A 35 2.23 -2.06 -16.80
CA PRO A 35 1.62 -2.89 -15.78
C PRO A 35 1.04 -2.05 -14.64
N TYR A 36 -0.09 -2.47 -14.10
CA TYR A 36 -0.62 -1.95 -12.85
C TYR A 36 0.18 -2.56 -11.68
N ALA A 37 1.06 -1.75 -11.10
CA ALA A 37 1.83 -2.13 -9.92
C ALA A 37 0.99 -2.02 -8.64
N ALA A 38 1.21 -2.92 -7.69
CA ALA A 38 0.62 -2.81 -6.36
C ALA A 38 0.97 -1.45 -5.72
N LEU A 39 0.01 -0.85 -5.02
CA LEU A 39 0.14 0.45 -4.34
C LEU A 39 0.50 1.65 -5.25
N SER A 40 0.29 1.53 -6.57
CA SER A 40 0.52 2.63 -7.50
C SER A 40 -0.73 3.48 -7.73
N ASP A 41 -0.53 4.75 -8.10
CA ASP A 41 -1.63 5.69 -8.38
C ASP A 41 -2.50 5.26 -9.56
N SER A 42 -2.01 4.40 -10.46
CA SER A 42 -2.80 3.91 -11.59
C SER A 42 -3.95 2.98 -11.17
N LEU A 43 -3.94 2.45 -9.95
CA LEU A 43 -5.04 1.67 -9.38
C LEU A 43 -6.15 2.55 -8.80
N PHE A 44 -5.93 3.87 -8.66
CA PHE A 44 -6.86 4.77 -8.01
C PHE A 44 -8.08 5.05 -8.89
N SER A 45 -9.27 4.89 -8.31
CA SER A 45 -10.55 5.18 -8.93
C SER A 45 -11.51 5.78 -7.90
N THR A 46 -12.01 6.98 -8.19
CA THR A 46 -13.08 7.60 -7.40
C THR A 46 -14.41 6.84 -7.52
N ALA A 47 -14.58 6.05 -8.58
CA ALA A 47 -15.78 5.26 -8.81
C ALA A 47 -15.79 3.92 -8.05
N ALA A 48 -14.63 3.38 -7.66
CA ALA A 48 -14.55 2.03 -7.08
C ALA A 48 -15.43 1.85 -5.82
N PRO A 49 -15.48 2.78 -4.85
CA PRO A 49 -16.39 2.65 -3.72
C PRO A 49 -17.88 2.72 -4.09
N LEU A 50 -18.22 3.48 -5.14
CA LEU A 50 -19.61 3.60 -5.62
C LEU A 50 -20.06 2.32 -6.33
N ASP A 51 -19.17 1.75 -7.14
CA ASP A 51 -19.44 0.53 -7.90
C ASP A 51 -19.58 -0.67 -6.93
N ARG A 52 -18.76 -0.75 -5.87
CA ARG A 52 -18.91 -1.75 -4.80
C ARG A 52 -20.22 -1.63 -4.06
N ARG A 53 -20.59 -0.43 -3.60
CA ARG A 53 -21.89 -0.20 -2.95
C ARG A 53 -23.06 -0.61 -3.84
N LEU A 54 -23.04 -0.21 -5.12
CA LEU A 54 -24.07 -0.59 -6.08
C LEU A 54 -24.16 -2.11 -6.26
N LEU A 55 -23.02 -2.82 -6.30
CA LEU A 55 -23.02 -4.29 -6.36
C LEU A 55 -23.70 -4.86 -5.12
N LEU A 56 -23.28 -4.45 -3.92
CA LEU A 56 -23.82 -4.96 -2.67
C LEU A 56 -25.32 -4.71 -2.53
N ASP A 57 -25.78 -3.50 -2.84
CA ASP A 57 -27.21 -3.16 -2.86
C ASP A 57 -28.00 -4.01 -3.87
N THR A 58 -27.38 -4.35 -5.02
CA THR A 58 -28.00 -5.20 -6.04
C THR A 58 -28.09 -6.66 -5.60
N LEU A 59 -27.07 -7.15 -4.88
CA LEU A 59 -27.07 -8.51 -4.34
C LEU A 59 -27.99 -8.65 -3.12
N ASP A 60 -28.22 -7.58 -2.36
CA ASP A 60 -29.12 -7.60 -1.21
C ASP A 60 -30.60 -7.75 -1.61
N GLU A 61 -30.97 -7.32 -2.82
CA GLU A 61 -32.33 -7.54 -3.36
C GLU A 61 -32.63 -9.02 -3.68
N LEU A 62 -31.60 -9.86 -3.80
CA LEU A 62 -31.77 -11.30 -4.04
C LEU A 62 -32.25 -12.01 -2.77
N PRO A 63 -33.04 -13.11 -2.89
CA PRO A 63 -33.38 -13.94 -1.74
C PRO A 63 -32.14 -14.46 -0.99
N PRO A 64 -32.22 -14.67 0.34
CA PRO A 64 -31.11 -15.26 1.10
C PRO A 64 -30.62 -16.58 0.50
N GLY A 65 -29.29 -16.69 0.29
CA GLY A 65 -28.66 -17.86 -0.31
C GLY A 65 -28.66 -17.90 -1.84
N ALA A 66 -29.31 -16.95 -2.52
CA ALA A 66 -29.21 -16.81 -3.96
C ALA A 66 -27.90 -16.10 -4.35
N GLY A 67 -27.26 -16.60 -5.42
CA GLY A 67 -26.10 -15.98 -6.05
C GLY A 67 -26.39 -15.57 -7.49
N VAL A 68 -25.43 -14.89 -8.11
CA VAL A 68 -25.53 -14.38 -9.47
C VAL A 68 -24.19 -14.50 -10.18
N ASP A 69 -24.21 -14.72 -11.49
CA ASP A 69 -23.02 -14.63 -12.34
C ASP A 69 -22.69 -13.17 -12.72
N ALA A 70 -21.50 -12.97 -13.29
CA ALA A 70 -21.02 -11.64 -13.64
C ALA A 70 -21.86 -10.94 -14.72
N ASP A 71 -22.41 -11.69 -15.69
CA ASP A 71 -23.22 -11.15 -16.78
C ASP A 71 -24.56 -10.61 -16.28
N SER A 72 -25.23 -11.40 -15.44
CA SER A 72 -26.51 -11.05 -14.84
C SER A 72 -26.36 -9.91 -13.83
N ALA A 73 -25.28 -9.91 -13.03
CA ALA A 73 -24.96 -8.80 -12.12
C ALA A 73 -24.67 -7.50 -12.90
N SER A 74 -23.86 -7.59 -13.95
CA SER A 74 -23.59 -6.48 -14.87
C SER A 74 -24.88 -5.91 -15.46
N ALA A 75 -25.74 -6.76 -16.03
CA ALA A 75 -27.01 -6.33 -16.61
C ALA A 75 -27.90 -5.60 -15.58
N ALA A 76 -28.03 -6.14 -14.37
CA ALA A 76 -28.81 -5.52 -13.30
C ALA A 76 -28.21 -4.17 -12.84
N MET A 77 -26.89 -4.09 -12.68
CA MET A 77 -26.22 -2.85 -12.26
C MET A 77 -26.29 -1.77 -13.35
N VAL A 78 -26.14 -2.14 -14.62
CA VAL A 78 -26.32 -1.24 -15.78
C VAL A 78 -27.76 -0.74 -15.83
N TRP A 79 -28.75 -1.60 -15.60
CA TRP A 79 -30.15 -1.20 -15.52
C TRP A 79 -30.39 -0.16 -14.41
N LYS A 80 -29.82 -0.36 -13.21
CA LYS A 80 -29.94 0.60 -12.10
C LYS A 80 -29.19 1.91 -12.32
N ARG A 81 -28.09 1.87 -13.07
CA ARG A 81 -27.24 3.04 -13.36
C ARG A 81 -26.82 3.06 -14.84
N PRO A 82 -27.72 3.39 -15.78
CA PRO A 82 -27.42 3.32 -17.21
C PRO A 82 -26.26 4.21 -17.65
N ARG A 83 -26.08 5.36 -16.98
CA ARG A 83 -24.98 6.30 -17.23
C ARG A 83 -23.60 5.74 -16.87
N TRP A 84 -23.53 4.65 -16.12
CA TRP A 84 -22.29 4.00 -15.69
C TRP A 84 -21.94 2.78 -16.54
N SER A 85 -22.71 2.51 -17.61
CA SER A 85 -22.63 1.28 -18.41
C SER A 85 -21.20 0.90 -18.82
N VAL A 86 -20.40 1.84 -19.30
CA VAL A 86 -19.02 1.61 -19.79
C VAL A 86 -18.14 0.89 -18.77
N ARG A 87 -18.29 1.16 -17.47
CA ARG A 87 -17.45 0.56 -16.43
C ARG A 87 -18.12 -0.57 -15.65
N LEU A 88 -19.42 -0.78 -15.85
CA LEU A 88 -20.21 -1.84 -15.21
C LEU A 88 -20.35 -3.07 -16.12
N GLN A 89 -19.39 -3.28 -17.03
CA GLN A 89 -19.37 -4.42 -17.95
C GLN A 89 -19.02 -5.74 -17.23
N PRO A 90 -19.34 -6.91 -17.80
CA PRO A 90 -19.18 -8.19 -17.12
C PRO A 90 -17.79 -8.46 -16.53
N GLU A 91 -16.71 -8.14 -17.26
CA GLU A 91 -15.34 -8.36 -16.78
C GLU A 91 -15.01 -7.55 -15.50
N PRO A 92 -15.18 -6.21 -15.46
CA PRO A 92 -15.05 -5.44 -14.20
C PRO A 92 -15.94 -5.94 -13.05
N ILE A 93 -17.13 -6.47 -13.35
CA ILE A 93 -18.02 -7.02 -12.32
C ILE A 93 -17.52 -8.38 -11.82
N ALA A 94 -17.00 -9.24 -12.70
CA ALA A 94 -16.38 -10.51 -12.33
C ALA A 94 -15.18 -10.31 -11.40
N ASP A 95 -14.35 -9.32 -11.69
CA ASP A 95 -13.26 -8.87 -10.84
C ASP A 95 -13.74 -8.46 -9.45
N MET A 96 -14.79 -7.64 -9.39
CA MET A 96 -15.35 -7.15 -8.13
C MET A 96 -16.04 -8.27 -7.31
N LEU A 97 -16.69 -9.23 -7.97
CA LEU A 97 -17.23 -10.43 -7.33
C LEU A 97 -16.10 -11.31 -6.76
N THR A 98 -14.98 -11.41 -7.48
CA THR A 98 -13.77 -12.12 -7.00
C THR A 98 -13.19 -11.43 -5.77
N GLU A 99 -13.03 -10.10 -5.80
CA GLU A 99 -12.61 -9.32 -4.63
C GLU A 99 -13.55 -9.55 -3.44
N ALA A 100 -14.87 -9.44 -3.66
CA ALA A 100 -15.89 -9.63 -2.64
C ALA A 100 -15.86 -11.05 -2.05
N HIS A 101 -15.55 -12.07 -2.85
CA HIS A 101 -15.35 -13.42 -2.37
C HIS A 101 -14.11 -13.54 -1.48
N VAL A 102 -12.97 -12.97 -1.91
CA VAL A 102 -11.70 -13.00 -1.16
C VAL A 102 -11.83 -12.33 0.21
N VAL A 103 -12.55 -11.21 0.30
CA VAL A 103 -12.77 -10.52 1.59
C VAL A 103 -13.90 -11.13 2.44
N GLY A 104 -14.54 -12.20 1.97
CA GLY A 104 -15.61 -12.89 2.71
C GLY A 104 -16.95 -12.14 2.72
N VAL A 105 -17.18 -11.22 1.78
CA VAL A 105 -18.48 -10.58 1.57
C VAL A 105 -19.46 -11.55 0.91
N LEU A 106 -18.95 -12.42 0.03
CA LEU A 106 -19.72 -13.44 -0.69
C LEU A 106 -19.25 -14.85 -0.34
N GLY A 107 -20.19 -15.76 -0.10
CA GLY A 107 -19.96 -17.20 0.04
C GLY A 107 -20.69 -17.98 -1.05
N ARG A 108 -19.97 -18.72 -1.90
CA ARG A 108 -20.52 -19.46 -3.04
C ARG A 108 -21.46 -18.62 -3.93
N GLY A 109 -21.10 -17.36 -4.14
CA GLY A 109 -21.87 -16.40 -4.96
C GLY A 109 -23.01 -15.68 -4.24
N ALA A 110 -23.38 -16.09 -3.02
CA ALA A 110 -24.42 -15.44 -2.22
C ALA A 110 -23.83 -14.44 -1.23
N ILE A 111 -24.53 -13.31 -1.03
CA ILE A 111 -24.12 -12.29 -0.05
C ILE A 111 -24.27 -12.81 1.38
N ALA A 112 -23.23 -12.62 2.20
CA ALA A 112 -23.19 -13.12 3.57
C ALA A 112 -24.16 -12.36 4.49
N THR A 113 -24.77 -13.07 5.45
CA THR A 113 -25.73 -12.50 6.42
C THR A 113 -25.20 -11.25 7.17
N PRO A 114 -23.92 -11.21 7.63
CA PRO A 114 -23.39 -10.02 8.29
C PRO A 114 -23.35 -8.79 7.37
N ILE A 115 -23.11 -8.98 6.06
CA ILE A 115 -23.14 -7.89 5.07
C ILE A 115 -24.54 -7.32 4.91
N ARG A 116 -25.57 -8.17 4.87
CA ARG A 116 -26.96 -7.70 4.82
C ARG A 116 -27.32 -6.84 6.03
N ARG A 117 -26.84 -7.20 7.22
CA ARG A 117 -27.01 -6.36 8.43
C ARG A 117 -26.31 -5.02 8.30
N MET A 118 -25.09 -5.02 7.77
CA MET A 118 -24.32 -3.79 7.53
C MET A 118 -25.03 -2.88 6.51
N LEU A 119 -25.56 -3.42 5.42
CA LEU A 119 -26.35 -2.67 4.42
C LEU A 119 -27.65 -2.12 4.99
N ALA A 120 -28.29 -2.85 5.91
CA ALA A 120 -29.46 -2.40 6.65
C ALA A 120 -29.15 -1.31 7.71
N GLY A 121 -27.89 -0.88 7.84
CA GLY A 121 -27.48 0.16 8.79
C GLY A 121 -27.42 -0.32 10.25
N ALA A 122 -27.24 -1.63 10.48
CA ALA A 122 -26.97 -2.14 11.82
C ALA A 122 -25.65 -1.59 12.38
N ASP A 123 -25.54 -1.51 13.70
CA ASP A 123 -24.28 -1.15 14.36
C ASP A 123 -23.19 -2.19 14.10
N ASP A 124 -21.93 -1.76 14.22
CA ASP A 124 -20.77 -2.61 13.99
C ASP A 124 -20.77 -3.85 14.91
N ASP A 125 -21.22 -3.69 16.16
CA ASP A 125 -21.28 -4.78 17.13
C ASP A 125 -22.26 -5.89 16.70
N ALA A 126 -23.43 -5.55 16.14
CA ALA A 126 -24.39 -6.52 15.62
C ALA A 126 -23.89 -7.20 14.34
N VAL A 127 -23.13 -6.49 13.50
CA VAL A 127 -22.48 -7.06 12.32
C VAL A 127 -21.40 -8.06 12.76
N ILE A 128 -20.57 -7.70 13.74
CA ILE A 128 -19.52 -8.55 14.31
C ILE A 128 -20.14 -9.81 14.94
N ALA A 129 -21.18 -9.66 15.76
CA ALA A 129 -21.87 -10.79 16.38
C ALA A 129 -22.49 -11.74 15.34
N ALA A 130 -23.00 -11.22 14.23
CA ALA A 130 -23.51 -12.03 13.13
C ALA A 130 -22.41 -12.81 12.42
N MET A 131 -21.21 -12.23 12.28
CA MET A 131 -20.05 -12.92 11.71
C MET A 131 -19.49 -13.97 12.67
N ASP A 132 -19.37 -13.68 13.97
CA ASP A 132 -18.92 -14.66 14.97
C ASP A 132 -19.82 -15.90 15.00
N LYS A 133 -21.12 -15.77 14.74
CA LYS A 133 -22.06 -16.90 14.67
C LYS A 133 -21.75 -17.87 13.53
N ILE A 134 -21.14 -17.42 12.44
CA ILE A 134 -20.87 -18.24 11.24
C ILE A 134 -19.42 -18.70 11.13
N LEU A 135 -18.49 -18.05 11.84
CA LEU A 135 -17.09 -18.46 11.86
C LEU A 135 -16.91 -19.75 12.68
N PRO A 136 -16.08 -20.70 12.22
CA PRO A 136 -15.72 -21.85 13.01
C PRO A 136 -14.91 -21.42 14.25
N ALA A 137 -15.16 -22.09 15.38
CA ALA A 137 -14.41 -21.86 16.61
C ALA A 137 -12.92 -22.18 16.40
N PRO A 138 -12.00 -21.29 16.82
CA PRO A 138 -10.58 -21.58 16.78
C PRO A 138 -10.23 -22.82 17.60
N ILE A 139 -9.25 -23.58 17.12
CA ILE A 139 -8.73 -24.78 17.78
C ILE A 139 -7.31 -24.54 18.30
N ASP A 140 -6.99 -25.19 19.41
CA ASP A 140 -5.73 -25.10 20.13
C ASP A 140 -4.78 -26.27 19.81
N HIS A 141 -5.01 -27.01 18.73
CA HIS A 141 -4.28 -28.25 18.48
C HIS A 141 -4.15 -28.59 17.00
N PHE A 142 -3.24 -29.51 16.73
CA PHE A 142 -3.00 -30.09 15.40
C PHE A 142 -2.65 -31.58 15.50
N LEU A 143 -2.58 -32.25 14.35
CA LEU A 143 -2.21 -33.66 14.23
C LEU A 143 -0.83 -33.75 13.57
N LEU A 144 0.10 -34.45 14.19
CA LEU A 144 1.44 -34.66 13.66
C LEU A 144 1.59 -36.10 13.14
N GLN A 145 2.09 -36.23 11.91
CA GLN A 145 2.31 -37.50 11.22
C GLN A 145 3.80 -37.88 11.22
N ALA A 146 4.10 -39.16 11.02
CA ALA A 146 5.46 -39.71 11.12
C ALA A 146 6.44 -39.16 10.06
N ASP A 147 5.92 -38.69 8.93
CA ASP A 147 6.63 -38.05 7.83
C ASP A 147 6.88 -36.54 8.03
N LEU A 148 6.64 -36.03 9.26
CA LEU A 148 6.79 -34.62 9.64
C LEU A 148 5.75 -33.69 9.01
N THR A 149 4.61 -34.25 8.62
CA THR A 149 3.44 -33.50 8.17
C THR A 149 2.57 -33.12 9.37
N VAL A 150 2.17 -31.86 9.44
CA VAL A 150 1.24 -31.32 10.46
C VAL A 150 -0.08 -31.00 9.78
N VAL A 151 -1.14 -31.68 10.21
CA VAL A 151 -2.50 -31.47 9.71
C VAL A 151 -3.29 -30.68 10.74
N VAL A 152 -3.85 -29.56 10.31
CA VAL A 152 -4.61 -28.62 11.12
C VAL A 152 -6.07 -28.67 10.67
N PRO A 153 -6.99 -29.27 11.45
CA PRO A 153 -8.36 -29.57 11.01
C PRO A 153 -9.32 -28.37 11.03
N GLY A 154 -8.88 -27.21 11.54
CA GLY A 154 -9.68 -26.00 11.66
C GLY A 154 -8.81 -24.77 11.90
N PRO A 155 -9.38 -23.56 11.97
CA PRO A 155 -8.58 -22.35 12.21
C PRO A 155 -7.88 -22.46 13.56
N LEU A 156 -6.55 -22.31 13.59
CA LEU A 156 -5.83 -22.29 14.84
C LEU A 156 -6.10 -21.01 15.62
N GLU A 157 -6.04 -21.10 16.94
CA GLU A 157 -5.81 -19.93 17.78
C GLU A 157 -4.58 -19.17 17.26
N ARG A 158 -4.65 -17.83 17.24
CA ARG A 158 -3.64 -17.01 16.59
C ARG A 158 -2.23 -17.27 17.13
N ALA A 159 -2.08 -17.33 18.46
CA ALA A 159 -0.79 -17.57 19.09
C ALA A 159 -0.18 -18.90 18.65
N LEU A 160 -1.00 -19.95 18.53
CA LEU A 160 -0.57 -21.25 18.04
C LEU A 160 -0.23 -21.23 16.54
N ALA A 161 -1.03 -20.52 15.74
CA ALA A 161 -0.76 -20.34 14.31
C ALA A 161 0.60 -19.65 14.07
N GLU A 162 0.92 -18.61 14.84
CA GLU A 162 2.20 -17.89 14.76
C GLU A 162 3.38 -18.78 15.19
N GLN A 163 3.22 -19.55 16.26
CA GLN A 163 4.23 -20.52 16.72
C GLN A 163 4.48 -21.62 15.68
N LEU A 164 3.41 -22.18 15.09
CA LEU A 164 3.53 -23.21 14.06
C LEU A 164 4.15 -22.65 12.76
N ALA A 165 3.76 -21.46 12.33
CA ALA A 165 4.31 -20.81 11.13
C ALA A 165 5.81 -20.50 11.25
N ALA A 166 6.31 -20.26 12.47
CA ALA A 166 7.74 -20.08 12.70
C ALA A 166 8.55 -21.34 12.35
N VAL A 167 8.04 -22.53 12.70
CA VAL A 167 8.76 -23.82 12.62
C VAL A 167 8.32 -24.74 11.47
N ALA A 168 7.23 -24.43 10.77
CA ALA A 168 6.70 -25.22 9.65
C ALA A 168 6.36 -24.34 8.44
N THR A 169 6.20 -24.95 7.26
CA THR A 169 5.80 -24.27 6.02
C THR A 169 4.47 -24.81 5.51
N VAL A 170 3.56 -23.94 5.06
CA VAL A 170 2.29 -24.38 4.47
C VAL A 170 2.59 -25.11 3.15
N GLU A 171 2.13 -26.35 3.04
CA GLU A 171 2.21 -27.17 1.83
C GLU A 171 0.90 -27.12 1.05
N SER A 172 -0.23 -27.15 1.75
CA SER A 172 -1.56 -27.04 1.16
C SER A 172 -2.51 -26.23 2.06
N ALA A 173 -3.29 -25.35 1.42
CA ALA A 173 -4.35 -24.57 2.04
C ALA A 173 -5.70 -25.07 1.55
N GLY A 174 -6.18 -26.16 2.16
CA GLY A 174 -7.48 -26.76 1.88
C GLY A 174 -8.45 -26.62 3.04
N ALA A 175 -9.44 -27.53 3.11
CA ALA A 175 -10.36 -27.62 4.25
C ALA A 175 -9.62 -27.91 5.58
N ALA A 176 -8.49 -28.62 5.49
CA ALA A 176 -7.49 -28.69 6.54
C ALA A 176 -6.21 -28.04 6.02
N MET A 177 -5.55 -27.25 6.87
CA MET A 177 -4.24 -26.68 6.54
C MET A 177 -3.19 -27.75 6.77
N VAL A 178 -2.35 -27.99 5.76
CA VAL A 178 -1.25 -28.96 5.86
C VAL A 178 0.05 -28.20 5.86
N TYR A 179 0.84 -28.41 6.91
CA TYR A 179 2.18 -27.87 7.04
C TYR A 179 3.21 -28.98 6.97
N ARG A 180 4.39 -28.64 6.48
CA ARG A 180 5.56 -29.49 6.47
C ARG A 180 6.63 -28.95 7.41
N ILE A 181 7.19 -29.81 8.25
CA ILE A 181 8.40 -29.51 9.01
C ILE A 181 9.61 -30.04 8.25
N THR A 182 10.63 -29.19 8.15
CA THR A 182 11.90 -29.46 7.47
C THR A 182 13.07 -28.95 8.32
N GLU A 183 14.28 -29.40 8.04
CA GLU A 183 15.49 -28.83 8.64
C GLU A 183 15.56 -27.30 8.47
N ALA A 184 15.19 -26.78 7.30
CA ALA A 184 15.22 -25.35 7.02
C ALA A 184 14.19 -24.56 7.85
N SER A 185 13.00 -25.12 8.07
CA SER A 185 11.96 -24.47 8.89
C SER A 185 12.30 -24.51 10.37
N VAL A 186 12.92 -25.58 10.86
CA VAL A 186 13.45 -25.65 12.24
C VAL A 186 14.58 -24.65 12.43
N ARG A 187 15.55 -24.59 11.51
CA ARG A 187 16.64 -23.60 11.56
C ARG A 187 16.09 -22.17 11.62
N ARG A 188 15.12 -21.85 10.75
CA ARG A 188 14.45 -20.55 10.74
C ARG A 188 13.83 -20.21 12.08
N ALA A 189 13.18 -21.16 12.76
CA ALA A 189 12.64 -20.92 14.09
C ALA A 189 13.75 -20.57 15.09
N LEU A 190 14.88 -21.28 15.06
CA LEU A 190 16.03 -20.99 15.93
C LEU A 190 16.67 -19.62 15.62
N ASP A 191 16.73 -19.22 14.35
CA ASP A 191 17.21 -17.90 13.92
C ASP A 191 16.37 -16.75 14.51
N THR A 192 15.09 -16.99 14.79
CA THR A 192 14.20 -16.04 15.47
C THR A 192 14.34 -16.04 17.00
N GLY A 193 15.31 -16.79 17.55
CA GLY A 193 15.60 -16.88 18.98
C GLY A 193 14.84 -17.97 19.72
N LYS A 194 14.13 -18.87 19.03
CA LYS A 194 13.49 -20.03 19.67
C LYS A 194 14.53 -21.04 20.12
N THR A 195 14.26 -21.72 21.24
CA THR A 195 15.12 -22.80 21.75
C THR A 195 14.56 -24.17 21.38
N ALA A 196 15.42 -25.21 21.32
CA ALA A 196 14.97 -26.59 21.15
C ALA A 196 13.92 -27.00 22.20
N GLY A 197 14.11 -26.59 23.46
CA GLY A 197 13.16 -26.87 24.55
C GLY A 197 11.77 -26.26 24.30
N GLU A 198 11.72 -25.02 23.81
CA GLU A 198 10.45 -24.38 23.42
C GLU A 198 9.77 -25.09 22.24
N LEU A 199 10.55 -25.54 21.26
CA LEU A 199 10.01 -26.29 20.12
C LEU A 199 9.44 -27.64 20.55
N HIS A 200 10.15 -28.40 21.39
CA HIS A 200 9.62 -29.65 21.96
C HIS A 200 8.35 -29.39 22.79
N ALA A 201 8.33 -28.34 23.60
CA ALA A 201 7.16 -27.97 24.40
C ALA A 201 5.95 -27.62 23.53
N LEU A 202 6.15 -26.90 22.42
CA LEU A 202 5.11 -26.59 21.43
C LEU A 202 4.43 -27.86 20.91
N PHE A 203 5.22 -28.80 20.38
CA PHE A 203 4.67 -30.03 19.80
C PHE A 203 4.04 -30.94 20.85
N ASN A 204 4.65 -31.08 22.02
CA ASN A 204 4.10 -31.89 23.11
C ASN A 204 2.78 -31.33 23.66
N ARG A 205 2.62 -30.01 23.68
CA ARG A 205 1.42 -29.35 24.22
C ARG A 205 0.24 -29.39 23.25
N HIS A 206 0.50 -29.15 21.97
CA HIS A 206 -0.56 -28.88 20.98
C HIS A 206 -0.82 -30.04 20.01
N SER A 207 0.03 -31.07 19.96
CA SER A 207 -0.24 -32.25 19.14
C SER A 207 -1.25 -33.17 19.81
N LYS A 208 -2.30 -33.58 19.08
CA LYS A 208 -3.23 -34.64 19.52
C LYS A 208 -2.71 -36.05 19.24
N THR A 209 -1.69 -36.18 18.39
CA THR A 209 -0.98 -37.44 18.15
C THR A 209 0.36 -37.44 18.87
N PRO A 210 0.92 -38.62 19.21
CA PRO A 210 2.27 -38.69 19.77
C PRO A 210 3.29 -38.01 18.87
N VAL A 211 4.23 -37.27 19.45
CA VAL A 211 5.31 -36.64 18.69
C VAL A 211 6.23 -37.72 18.11
N PRO A 212 6.41 -37.80 16.77
CA PRO A 212 7.31 -38.75 16.16
C PRO A 212 8.75 -38.51 16.61
N GLN A 213 9.46 -39.60 16.91
CA GLN A 213 10.87 -39.56 17.29
C GLN A 213 11.75 -38.89 16.22
N SER A 214 11.36 -39.01 14.95
CA SER A 214 12.01 -38.31 13.82
C SER A 214 12.01 -36.79 13.98
N LEU A 215 10.93 -36.20 14.51
CA LEU A 215 10.86 -34.76 14.78
C LEU A 215 11.78 -34.38 15.94
N THR A 216 11.79 -35.18 16.99
CA THR A 216 12.65 -34.95 18.16
C THR A 216 14.11 -34.89 17.74
N TYR A 217 14.57 -35.89 16.97
CA TYR A 217 15.93 -35.93 16.46
C TYR A 217 16.26 -34.77 15.53
N LEU A 218 15.32 -34.39 14.65
CA LEU A 218 15.53 -33.25 13.75
C LEU A 218 15.74 -31.95 14.53
N ILE A 219 14.92 -31.68 15.56
CA ILE A 219 15.04 -30.48 16.39
C ILE A 219 16.40 -30.46 17.10
N ASP A 220 16.78 -31.56 17.74
CA ASP A 220 18.01 -31.64 18.52
C ASP A 220 19.26 -31.52 17.64
N ASP A 221 19.27 -32.16 16.47
CA ASP A 221 20.40 -32.11 15.54
C ASP A 221 20.58 -30.71 14.94
N VAL A 222 19.48 -30.06 14.52
CA VAL A 222 19.54 -28.69 13.98
C VAL A 222 19.94 -27.71 15.07
N ALA A 223 19.42 -27.85 16.30
CA ALA A 223 19.80 -27.01 17.43
C ALA A 223 21.27 -27.14 17.81
N ARG A 224 21.85 -28.36 17.76
CA ARG A 224 23.28 -28.58 18.00
C ARG A 224 24.17 -27.92 16.94
N ARG A 225 23.72 -27.89 15.68
CA ARG A 225 24.44 -27.28 14.55
C ARG A 225 24.23 -25.76 14.47
N HIS A 226 23.14 -25.26 15.03
CA HIS A 226 22.78 -23.83 15.03
C HIS A 226 23.72 -23.02 15.93
N GLY A 227 24.08 -21.82 15.46
CA GLY A 227 24.87 -20.86 16.27
C GLY A 227 26.32 -21.25 16.56
N GLN A 228 26.87 -22.28 15.91
CA GLN A 228 28.29 -22.66 16.02
C GLN A 228 29.22 -21.58 15.43
N LEU A 229 28.80 -20.97 14.32
CA LEU A 229 29.46 -19.80 13.74
C LEU A 229 28.63 -18.56 14.11
N ARG A 230 29.32 -17.55 14.66
CA ARG A 230 28.69 -16.29 15.06
C ARG A 230 29.31 -15.17 14.24
N VAL A 231 28.46 -14.41 13.58
CA VAL A 231 28.86 -13.20 12.85
C VAL A 231 28.38 -12.00 13.65
N GLY A 232 29.27 -11.02 13.83
CA GLY A 232 28.94 -9.75 14.43
C GLY A 232 29.38 -8.62 13.51
N MET A 233 28.72 -7.47 13.61
CA MET A 233 29.23 -6.25 13.00
C MET A 233 30.54 -5.84 13.67
N ALA A 234 31.46 -5.28 12.90
CA ALA A 234 32.63 -4.58 13.38
C ALA A 234 32.98 -3.52 12.34
N ALA A 235 32.95 -2.25 12.72
CA ALA A 235 33.31 -1.16 11.81
C ALA A 235 34.83 -1.04 11.66
N SER A 236 35.57 -1.50 12.66
CA SER A 236 37.03 -1.54 12.67
C SER A 236 37.54 -2.72 13.49
N PHE A 237 38.77 -3.14 13.19
CA PHE A 237 39.50 -4.12 13.96
C PHE A 237 40.89 -3.58 14.31
N VAL A 238 41.47 -4.10 15.37
CA VAL A 238 42.84 -3.82 15.80
C VAL A 238 43.56 -5.16 15.84
N ARG A 239 44.60 -5.31 15.02
CA ARG A 239 45.53 -6.45 15.12
C ARG A 239 46.81 -6.02 15.82
N CYS A 240 47.35 -6.90 16.65
CA CYS A 240 48.62 -6.69 17.31
C CYS A 240 49.36 -8.02 17.44
N GLU A 241 50.65 -8.05 17.11
CA GLU A 241 51.45 -9.27 17.24
C GLU A 241 51.76 -9.61 18.71
N ASP A 242 51.70 -8.61 19.60
CA ASP A 242 51.88 -8.78 21.05
C ASP A 242 50.52 -8.80 21.77
N PRO A 243 50.08 -9.96 22.29
CA PRO A 243 48.84 -10.08 23.04
C PRO A 243 48.78 -9.21 24.30
N ALA A 244 49.93 -8.95 24.95
CA ALA A 244 49.98 -8.14 26.15
C ALA A 244 49.73 -6.66 25.83
N LEU A 245 50.32 -6.17 24.72
CA LEU A 245 50.09 -4.82 24.22
C LEU A 245 48.63 -4.62 23.81
N LEU A 246 48.01 -5.61 23.15
CA LEU A 246 46.59 -5.54 22.80
C LEU A 246 45.69 -5.48 24.04
N ALA A 247 45.97 -6.32 25.04
CA ALA A 247 45.21 -6.32 26.30
C ALA A 247 45.31 -4.97 27.02
N GLN A 248 46.49 -4.35 27.03
CA GLN A 248 46.69 -3.00 27.57
C GLN A 248 45.91 -1.94 26.79
N ALA A 249 45.91 -2.01 25.46
CA ALA A 249 45.17 -1.07 24.62
C ALA A 249 43.65 -1.18 24.77
N VAL A 250 43.13 -2.40 24.92
CA VAL A 250 41.72 -2.68 25.19
C VAL A 250 41.29 -2.16 26.57
N ALA A 251 42.16 -2.24 27.58
CA ALA A 251 41.87 -1.82 28.95
C ALA A 251 42.13 -0.32 29.23
N ALA A 252 42.62 0.45 28.25
CA ALA A 252 42.97 1.84 28.44
C ALA A 252 41.72 2.73 28.63
N PRO A 253 41.66 3.64 29.63
CA PRO A 253 40.49 4.50 29.83
C PRO A 253 40.09 5.33 28.60
N ALA A 254 41.07 5.76 27.79
CA ALA A 254 40.80 6.53 26.58
C ALA A 254 40.16 5.71 25.44
N THR A 255 40.13 4.38 25.52
CA THR A 255 39.47 3.51 24.53
C THR A 255 38.09 3.03 24.96
N GLU A 256 37.61 3.43 26.15
CA GLU A 256 36.27 3.11 26.65
C GLU A 256 35.17 3.62 25.72
N ALA A 257 35.32 4.84 25.20
CA ALA A 257 34.36 5.47 24.28
C ALA A 257 34.25 4.76 22.91
N VAL A 258 35.25 3.94 22.53
CA VAL A 258 35.23 3.15 21.29
C VAL A 258 34.93 1.67 21.52
N GLU A 259 34.65 1.26 22.76
CA GLU A 259 34.21 -0.11 23.11
C GLU A 259 35.04 -1.22 22.46
N LEU A 260 36.38 -1.17 22.59
CA LEU A 260 37.23 -2.24 22.07
C LEU A 260 36.92 -3.57 22.77
N ARG A 261 36.60 -4.60 21.99
CA ARG A 261 36.35 -5.95 22.48
C ARG A 261 37.32 -6.94 21.85
N GLN A 262 38.07 -7.65 22.69
CA GLN A 262 38.99 -8.69 22.23
C GLN A 262 38.22 -9.93 21.72
N LEU A 263 38.52 -10.37 20.49
CA LEU A 263 37.96 -11.60 19.90
C LEU A 263 38.98 -12.76 19.90
N ALA A 264 40.26 -12.42 19.82
CA ALA A 264 41.37 -13.36 19.89
C ALA A 264 42.55 -12.69 20.61
N PRO A 265 43.57 -13.45 21.08
CA PRO A 265 44.72 -12.88 21.77
C PRO A 265 45.40 -11.72 21.02
N THR A 266 45.37 -11.74 19.68
CA THR A 266 46.00 -10.75 18.80
C THR A 266 45.01 -9.89 18.01
N VAL A 267 43.69 -10.03 18.24
CA VAL A 267 42.66 -9.30 17.50
C VAL A 267 41.56 -8.76 18.42
N ALA A 268 41.30 -7.47 18.33
CA ALA A 268 40.15 -6.80 18.92
C ALA A 268 39.29 -6.13 17.84
N VAL A 269 38.01 -5.91 18.14
CA VAL A 269 37.06 -5.24 17.24
C VAL A 269 36.35 -4.09 17.95
N SER A 270 35.85 -3.14 17.18
CA SER A 270 35.04 -2.01 17.64
C SER A 270 33.91 -1.71 16.64
N GLN A 271 32.80 -1.17 17.15
CA GLN A 271 31.74 -0.59 16.30
C GLN A 271 32.06 0.84 15.84
N ALA A 272 33.08 1.48 16.43
CA ALA A 272 33.48 2.82 16.06
C ALA A 272 34.23 2.81 14.71
N PRO A 273 34.05 3.85 13.87
CA PRO A 273 34.82 4.02 12.65
C PRO A 273 36.33 3.99 12.92
N ILE A 274 37.10 3.47 11.96
CA ILE A 274 38.56 3.35 12.06
C ILE A 274 39.26 4.66 12.49
N GLY A 275 38.74 5.82 12.08
CA GLY A 275 39.30 7.13 12.46
C GLY A 275 39.16 7.46 13.95
N GLU A 276 38.05 7.08 14.58
CA GLU A 276 37.82 7.29 16.01
C GLU A 276 38.69 6.34 16.84
N VAL A 277 38.80 5.08 16.43
CA VAL A 277 39.67 4.08 17.08
C VAL A 277 41.14 4.50 17.03
N LEU A 278 41.62 4.98 15.88
CA LEU A 278 42.98 5.52 15.76
C LEU A 278 43.22 6.73 16.68
N THR A 279 42.21 7.57 16.84
CA THR A 279 42.30 8.77 17.70
C THR A 279 42.34 8.37 19.18
N ALA A 280 41.47 7.46 19.60
CA ALA A 280 41.43 6.93 20.96
C ALA A 280 42.73 6.21 21.35
N LEU A 281 43.24 5.35 20.48
CA LEU A 281 44.51 4.65 20.71
C LEU A 281 45.71 5.60 20.80
N ARG A 282 45.75 6.66 19.98
CA ARG A 282 46.78 7.71 20.09
C ARG A 282 46.67 8.49 21.38
N ALA A 283 45.45 8.83 21.81
CA ALA A 283 45.21 9.51 23.08
C ALA A 283 45.64 8.65 24.29
N ALA A 284 45.52 7.32 24.16
CA ALA A 284 46.02 6.35 25.15
C ALA A 284 47.55 6.14 25.11
N GLY A 285 48.28 6.83 24.23
CA GLY A 285 49.74 6.74 24.11
C GLY A 285 50.25 5.62 23.20
N PHE A 286 49.38 4.93 22.46
CA PHE A 286 49.78 3.94 21.46
C PHE A 286 50.08 4.58 20.10
N ALA A 287 50.81 3.87 19.25
CA ALA A 287 51.17 4.31 17.89
C ALA A 287 50.50 3.43 16.81
N PRO A 288 49.17 3.54 16.60
CA PRO A 288 48.46 2.69 15.65
C PRO A 288 48.61 3.18 14.20
N ALA A 289 48.63 2.23 13.28
CA ALA A 289 48.58 2.45 11.83
C ALA A 289 47.22 1.98 11.28
N ALA A 290 46.70 2.66 10.26
CA ALA A 290 45.49 2.23 9.58
C ALA A 290 45.84 1.26 8.47
N GLU A 291 45.01 0.25 8.24
CA GLU A 291 45.21 -0.74 7.18
C GLU A 291 44.02 -0.78 6.22
N ASP A 292 44.29 -1.08 4.95
CA ASP A 292 43.26 -1.40 3.97
C ASP A 292 42.88 -2.89 3.97
N THR A 293 42.00 -3.28 3.05
CA THR A 293 41.55 -4.67 2.90
C THR A 293 42.64 -5.65 2.50
N THR A 294 43.80 -5.17 2.05
CA THR A 294 44.98 -5.98 1.69
C THR A 294 46.01 -6.06 2.83
N GLY A 295 45.79 -5.33 3.93
CA GLY A 295 46.72 -5.21 5.05
C GLY A 295 47.81 -4.16 4.83
N ALA A 296 47.72 -3.34 3.77
CA ALA A 296 48.67 -2.26 3.51
C ALA A 296 48.33 -1.04 4.35
N ILE A 297 49.35 -0.34 4.85
CA ILE A 297 49.17 0.84 5.69
C ILE A 297 48.67 2.02 4.83
N VAL A 298 47.59 2.67 5.27
CA VAL A 298 46.95 3.79 4.54
C VAL A 298 46.87 5.07 5.37
N ASP A 299 46.91 6.22 4.69
CA ASP A 299 46.65 7.54 5.29
C ASP A 299 45.15 7.88 5.18
N LEU A 300 44.47 7.97 6.33
CA LEU A 300 43.03 8.22 6.44
C LEU A 300 42.65 9.70 6.62
N ARG A 301 43.55 10.64 6.34
CA ARG A 301 43.21 12.07 6.38
C ARG A 301 41.98 12.38 5.50
N SER A 302 40.94 12.94 6.12
CA SER A 302 39.69 13.28 5.45
C SER A 302 39.90 14.36 4.37
N ARG A 303 39.55 14.04 3.12
CA ARG A 303 39.26 15.03 2.08
C ARG A 303 37.74 15.18 2.02
N GLY A 304 37.22 16.38 2.28
CA GLY A 304 35.78 16.63 2.35
C GLY A 304 35.05 16.28 1.05
N ALA A 305 33.88 15.66 1.17
CA ALA A 305 33.00 15.31 0.05
C ALA A 305 31.63 16.01 0.20
N ARG A 306 31.05 16.45 -0.92
CA ARG A 306 29.69 17.00 -0.97
C ARG A 306 28.68 15.91 -1.35
N VAL A 307 27.59 15.81 -0.59
CA VAL A 307 26.52 14.84 -0.81
C VAL A 307 25.35 15.53 -1.54
N PRO A 308 24.74 14.91 -2.58
CA PRO A 308 23.52 15.42 -3.21
C PRO A 308 22.30 15.20 -2.31
N ALA A 309 21.37 16.15 -2.31
CA ALA A 309 20.14 16.06 -1.51
C ALA A 309 19.13 15.03 -2.08
N PRO A 310 18.44 14.22 -1.24
CA PRO A 310 17.42 13.29 -1.70
C PRO A 310 16.15 14.01 -2.19
N GLY A 311 15.54 13.50 -3.27
CA GLY A 311 14.23 13.97 -3.75
C GLY A 311 13.11 13.59 -2.78
N ARG A 312 12.27 14.57 -2.40
CA ARG A 312 11.13 14.38 -1.50
C ARG A 312 9.99 13.61 -2.18
N ARG A 313 9.49 12.57 -1.50
CA ARG A 313 8.18 11.95 -1.80
C ARG A 313 7.06 12.83 -1.23
N ARG A 314 6.00 13.09 -2.00
CA ARG A 314 4.79 13.78 -1.51
C ARG A 314 3.91 12.80 -0.74
N ALA A 315 3.44 13.22 0.43
CA ALA A 315 2.47 12.47 1.21
C ALA A 315 1.05 12.64 0.66
N TYR A 316 0.27 11.56 0.69
CA TYR A 316 -1.15 11.53 0.33
C TYR A 316 -1.97 12.45 1.23
N ARG A 317 -2.83 13.30 0.64
CA ARG A 317 -3.84 14.10 1.34
C ARG A 317 -5.23 13.72 0.83
N PRO A 318 -6.17 13.35 1.70
CA PRO A 318 -7.55 13.13 1.28
C PRO A 318 -8.17 14.46 0.80
N ASN A 319 -8.98 14.40 -0.25
CA ASN A 319 -9.74 15.56 -0.70
C ASN A 319 -10.87 15.86 0.32
N PRO A 320 -11.05 17.11 0.76
CA PRO A 320 -12.13 17.46 1.66
C PRO A 320 -13.49 17.30 0.94
N VAL A 321 -14.50 16.88 1.71
CA VAL A 321 -15.89 16.82 1.23
C VAL A 321 -16.34 18.25 0.87
N PRO A 322 -16.88 18.49 -0.35
CA PRO A 322 -17.32 19.82 -0.76
C PRO A 322 -18.44 20.33 0.15
N THR A 323 -18.37 21.60 0.53
CA THR A 323 -19.41 22.28 1.31
C THR A 323 -20.66 22.54 0.47
N ASP A 324 -21.82 22.72 1.11
CA ASP A 324 -23.09 23.01 0.44
C ASP A 324 -23.04 24.24 -0.46
N GLN A 325 -22.28 25.28 -0.07
CA GLN A 325 -22.01 26.44 -0.93
C GLN A 325 -21.24 26.07 -2.21
N THR A 326 -20.25 25.18 -2.10
CA THR A 326 -19.47 24.71 -3.26
C THR A 326 -20.35 23.89 -4.20
N LEU A 327 -21.20 23.02 -3.66
CA LEU A 327 -22.16 22.24 -4.43
C LEU A 327 -23.20 23.14 -5.12
N ALA A 328 -23.74 24.14 -4.41
CA ALA A 328 -24.68 25.10 -4.98
C ALA A 328 -24.07 25.91 -6.14
N ALA A 329 -22.82 26.36 -5.99
CA ALA A 329 -22.09 27.06 -7.05
C ALA A 329 -21.86 26.18 -8.29
N ILE A 330 -21.45 24.92 -8.10
CA ILE A 330 -21.26 23.97 -9.21
C ILE A 330 -22.59 23.69 -9.91
N VAL A 331 -23.69 23.49 -9.16
CA VAL A 331 -25.02 23.26 -9.72
C VAL A 331 -25.53 24.47 -10.50
N ALA A 332 -25.29 25.69 -10.03
CA ALA A 332 -25.64 26.91 -10.75
C ALA A 332 -24.90 27.03 -12.08
N VAL A 333 -23.61 26.71 -12.11
CA VAL A 333 -22.81 26.66 -13.34
C VAL A 333 -23.34 25.58 -14.29
N LEU A 334 -23.60 24.37 -13.81
CA LEU A 334 -24.11 23.27 -14.64
C LEU A 334 -25.50 23.56 -15.22
N ARG A 335 -26.40 24.21 -14.47
CA ARG A 335 -27.71 24.66 -15.00
C ARG A 335 -27.55 25.72 -16.08
N LYS A 336 -26.63 26.68 -15.89
CA LYS A 336 -26.36 27.75 -16.86
C LYS A 336 -25.74 27.20 -18.14
N VAL A 337 -24.88 26.19 -18.03
CA VAL A 337 -24.30 25.45 -19.17
C VAL A 337 -25.36 24.62 -19.90
N ALA A 338 -26.30 23.99 -19.19
CA ALA A 338 -27.39 23.22 -19.80
C ALA A 338 -28.43 24.09 -20.55
N SER A 339 -28.56 25.37 -20.18
CA SER A 339 -29.46 26.33 -20.82
C SER A 339 -28.88 27.06 -22.04
N ALA A 340 -27.58 26.91 -22.32
CA ALA A 340 -26.95 27.54 -23.49
C ALA A 340 -27.06 26.62 -24.73
N PRO A 341 -27.51 27.12 -25.90
CA PRO A 341 -27.62 26.29 -27.10
C PRO A 341 -26.23 25.83 -27.55
N SER A 342 -26.04 24.51 -27.66
CA SER A 342 -24.81 23.92 -28.18
C SER A 342 -24.79 24.00 -29.70
N SER A 343 -24.38 25.14 -30.27
CA SER A 343 -24.06 25.21 -31.70
C SER A 343 -22.62 24.73 -31.92
N GLY A 344 -22.49 23.51 -32.46
CA GLY A 344 -21.22 22.93 -32.90
C GLY A 344 -20.67 23.55 -34.19
N MET A 345 -20.75 24.87 -34.37
CA MET A 345 -20.09 25.55 -35.48
C MET A 345 -18.71 26.05 -35.05
N ARG A 346 -17.67 25.70 -35.80
CA ARG A 346 -16.35 26.33 -35.67
C ARG A 346 -16.52 27.84 -35.89
N LEU A 347 -16.38 28.62 -34.82
CA LEU A 347 -16.37 30.07 -34.93
C LEU A 347 -15.17 30.49 -35.80
N ASP A 348 -15.39 31.36 -36.78
CA ASP A 348 -14.31 31.94 -37.58
C ASP A 348 -13.39 32.74 -36.64
N PRO A 349 -12.07 32.48 -36.61
CA PRO A 349 -11.13 33.23 -35.77
C PRO A 349 -11.23 34.75 -35.91
N ALA A 350 -11.58 35.27 -37.09
CA ALA A 350 -11.76 36.71 -37.29
C ALA A 350 -12.99 37.25 -36.54
N VAL A 351 -14.08 36.49 -36.52
CA VAL A 351 -15.31 36.82 -35.78
C VAL A 351 -15.06 36.73 -34.28
N ALA A 352 -14.37 35.67 -33.82
CA ALA A 352 -14.01 35.51 -32.42
C ALA A 352 -13.15 36.66 -31.90
N ILE A 353 -12.17 37.13 -32.69
CA ILE A 353 -11.35 38.30 -32.33
C ILE A 353 -12.22 39.55 -32.21
N SER A 354 -13.12 39.78 -33.18
CA SER A 354 -14.01 40.95 -33.18
C SER A 354 -14.92 40.99 -31.95
N GLU A 355 -15.59 39.88 -31.63
CA GLU A 355 -16.48 39.77 -30.46
C GLU A 355 -15.73 39.94 -29.14
N LEU A 356 -14.54 39.33 -29.02
CA LEU A 356 -13.71 39.46 -27.83
C LEU A 356 -13.12 40.87 -27.68
N GLN A 357 -12.79 41.55 -28.79
CA GLN A 357 -12.33 42.94 -28.77
C GLN A 357 -13.47 43.87 -28.37
N HIS A 358 -14.68 43.62 -28.87
CA HIS A 358 -15.88 44.36 -28.49
C HIS A 358 -16.16 44.21 -27.00
N ALA A 359 -16.16 42.97 -26.48
CA ALA A 359 -16.34 42.68 -25.06
C ALA A 359 -15.23 43.29 -24.18
N ALA A 360 -13.97 43.28 -24.63
CA ALA A 360 -12.87 43.93 -23.92
C ALA A 360 -13.04 45.46 -23.87
N HIS A 361 -13.55 46.07 -24.94
CA HIS A 361 -13.79 47.51 -25.01
C HIS A 361 -14.94 47.95 -24.09
N HIS A 362 -16.02 47.18 -24.05
CA HIS A 362 -17.22 47.45 -23.23
C HIS A 362 -17.11 46.89 -21.80
N LYS A 363 -16.00 46.21 -21.47
CA LYS A 363 -15.74 45.55 -20.17
C LYS A 363 -16.82 44.53 -19.78
N GLU A 364 -17.36 43.83 -20.77
CA GLU A 364 -18.40 42.83 -20.59
C GLU A 364 -17.81 41.44 -20.36
N SER A 365 -18.50 40.63 -19.56
CA SER A 365 -18.12 39.22 -19.40
C SER A 365 -18.70 38.38 -20.53
N VAL A 366 -17.93 37.42 -21.01
CA VAL A 366 -18.35 36.49 -22.07
C VAL A 366 -18.13 35.05 -21.65
N VAL A 367 -18.95 34.15 -22.16
CA VAL A 367 -18.76 32.70 -22.08
C VAL A 367 -17.97 32.27 -23.32
N ILE A 368 -16.77 31.73 -23.10
CA ILE A 368 -15.96 31.14 -24.16
C ILE A 368 -15.99 29.62 -24.08
N GLY A 369 -16.17 28.96 -25.21
CA GLY A 369 -15.77 27.57 -25.39
C GLY A 369 -14.27 27.52 -25.69
N TYR A 370 -13.51 26.69 -24.97
CA TYR A 370 -12.05 26.61 -25.08
C TYR A 370 -11.56 25.17 -25.01
N VAL A 371 -10.71 24.78 -25.96
CA VAL A 371 -10.05 23.47 -25.97
C VAL A 371 -8.61 23.62 -25.48
N ASP A 372 -8.24 22.85 -24.46
CA ASP A 372 -6.90 22.90 -23.87
C ASP A 372 -5.86 22.13 -24.72
N PRO A 373 -4.54 22.22 -24.42
CA PRO A 373 -3.51 21.46 -25.15
C PRO A 373 -3.66 19.94 -25.09
N ALA A 374 -4.43 19.41 -24.14
CA ALA A 374 -4.72 17.98 -24.01
C ALA A 374 -5.98 17.57 -24.80
N GLY A 375 -6.61 18.50 -25.53
CA GLY A 375 -7.79 18.24 -26.36
C GLY A 375 -9.11 18.24 -25.58
N VAL A 376 -9.12 18.65 -24.32
CA VAL A 376 -10.33 18.70 -23.49
C VAL A 376 -11.07 20.01 -23.74
N ALA A 377 -12.32 19.91 -24.22
CA ALA A 377 -13.20 21.06 -24.40
C ALA A 377 -13.81 21.48 -23.06
N THR A 378 -13.68 22.76 -22.73
CA THR A 378 -14.23 23.37 -21.52
C THR A 378 -14.94 24.66 -21.87
N GLN A 379 -16.00 25.02 -21.15
CA GLN A 379 -16.61 26.34 -21.25
C GLN A 379 -16.21 27.18 -20.03
N ARG A 380 -15.89 28.45 -20.23
CA ARG A 380 -15.46 29.36 -19.16
C ARG A 380 -16.10 30.73 -19.32
N VAL A 381 -16.52 31.31 -18.21
CA VAL A 381 -16.87 32.73 -18.15
C VAL A 381 -15.58 33.51 -17.94
N VAL A 382 -15.29 34.47 -18.80
CA VAL A 382 -14.10 35.32 -18.71
C VAL A 382 -14.47 36.78 -18.95
N ALA A 383 -13.75 37.69 -18.32
CA ALA A 383 -13.84 39.13 -18.60
C ALA A 383 -12.61 39.54 -19.44
N PRO A 384 -12.77 39.76 -20.75
CA PRO A 384 -11.68 40.14 -21.66
C PRO A 384 -11.02 41.45 -21.23
N ILE A 385 -9.69 41.49 -21.21
CA ILE A 385 -8.91 42.68 -20.86
C ILE A 385 -8.25 43.26 -22.12
N ASN A 386 -7.59 42.42 -22.91
CA ASN A 386 -6.93 42.83 -24.15
C ASN A 386 -6.68 41.62 -25.05
N ILE A 387 -6.51 41.88 -26.35
CA ILE A 387 -6.10 40.89 -27.35
C ILE A 387 -4.82 41.37 -28.04
N ARG A 388 -3.77 40.55 -28.00
CA ARG A 388 -2.51 40.81 -28.70
C ARG A 388 -1.94 39.51 -29.26
N GLY A 389 -1.45 39.56 -30.51
CA GLY A 389 -0.73 38.43 -31.12
C GLY A 389 -1.51 37.11 -31.17
N GLY A 390 -2.83 37.15 -31.33
CA GLY A 390 -3.68 35.94 -31.33
C GLY A 390 -3.90 35.31 -29.95
N GLN A 391 -3.57 36.02 -28.87
CA GLN A 391 -3.86 35.65 -27.49
C GLN A 391 -4.86 36.63 -26.87
N LEU A 392 -5.81 36.09 -26.11
CA LEU A 392 -6.74 36.82 -25.26
C LEU A 392 -6.19 36.81 -23.83
N THR A 393 -5.97 37.98 -23.25
CA THR A 393 -5.76 38.13 -21.80
C THR A 393 -7.10 38.44 -21.17
N ALA A 394 -7.58 37.58 -20.26
CA ALA A 394 -8.88 37.75 -19.61
C ALA A 394 -8.83 37.35 -18.13
N TYR A 395 -9.65 38.01 -17.32
CA TYR A 395 -9.86 37.61 -15.93
C TYR A 395 -10.85 36.44 -15.86
N ASP A 396 -10.47 35.36 -15.18
CA ASP A 396 -11.30 34.16 -15.01
C ASP A 396 -11.83 34.11 -13.56
N PRO A 397 -13.12 34.46 -13.33
CA PRO A 397 -13.70 34.51 -11.99
C PRO A 397 -13.66 33.19 -11.23
N ALA A 398 -13.68 32.05 -11.93
CA ALA A 398 -13.64 30.73 -11.30
C ALA A 398 -12.25 30.42 -10.70
N SER A 399 -11.19 31.01 -11.27
CA SER A 399 -9.81 30.85 -10.78
C SER A 399 -9.28 32.06 -10.01
N GLY A 400 -10.00 33.18 -10.03
CA GLY A 400 -9.64 34.43 -9.34
C GLY A 400 -8.35 35.08 -9.86
N ARG A 401 -7.92 34.77 -11.09
CA ARG A 401 -6.65 35.25 -11.68
C ARG A 401 -6.83 35.61 -13.15
N VAL A 402 -5.92 36.46 -13.64
CA VAL A 402 -5.79 36.77 -15.08
C VAL A 402 -5.09 35.60 -15.76
N ARG A 403 -5.64 35.18 -16.91
CA ARG A 403 -5.13 34.06 -17.71
C ARG A 403 -5.06 34.45 -19.18
N GLU A 404 -4.18 33.76 -19.89
CA GLU A 404 -4.03 33.88 -21.34
C GLU A 404 -4.70 32.71 -22.04
N PHE A 405 -5.42 33.02 -23.11
CA PHE A 405 -6.15 32.06 -23.93
C PHE A 405 -5.76 32.23 -25.39
N ALA A 406 -5.27 31.15 -25.99
CA ALA A 406 -4.96 31.13 -27.42
C ALA A 406 -6.26 31.19 -28.25
N ILE A 407 -6.42 32.21 -29.06
CA ILE A 407 -7.69 32.50 -29.75
C ILE A 407 -8.06 31.40 -30.75
N HIS A 408 -7.07 30.79 -31.42
CA HIS A 408 -7.29 29.65 -32.33
C HIS A 408 -7.86 28.40 -31.64
N ARG A 409 -7.97 28.40 -30.31
CA ARG A 409 -8.57 27.32 -29.50
C ARG A 409 -9.90 27.72 -28.87
N VAL A 410 -10.35 28.94 -29.12
CA VAL A 410 -11.68 29.42 -28.74
C VAL A 410 -12.66 28.87 -29.77
N THR A 411 -13.62 28.08 -29.31
CA THR A 411 -14.60 27.39 -30.16
C THR A 411 -15.95 28.09 -30.18
N SER A 412 -16.25 28.90 -29.17
CA SER A 412 -17.44 29.76 -29.12
C SER A 412 -17.19 31.00 -28.27
N VAL A 413 -17.89 32.09 -28.56
CA VAL A 413 -17.95 33.31 -27.72
C VAL A 413 -19.42 33.71 -27.65
N VAL A 414 -19.93 33.91 -26.44
CA VAL A 414 -21.32 34.31 -26.20
C VAL A 414 -21.33 35.34 -25.08
N SER A 415 -22.17 36.37 -25.15
CA SER A 415 -22.32 37.31 -24.02
C SER A 415 -22.74 36.59 -22.75
N ALA A 416 -22.18 36.97 -21.60
CA ALA A 416 -22.57 36.40 -20.31
C ALA A 416 -23.84 37.04 -19.72
N GLU A 417 -24.29 38.16 -20.30
CA GLU A 417 -25.56 38.83 -19.99
C GLU A 417 -26.65 38.32 -20.94
N SER A 418 -27.78 37.90 -20.37
CA SER A 418 -28.97 37.57 -21.11
C SER A 418 -29.70 38.87 -21.45
N GLY A 419 -29.85 39.17 -22.74
CA GLY A 419 -30.93 40.05 -23.18
C GLY A 419 -32.28 39.45 -22.83
#